data_AF-A0A1Q6IHP9-F1
#
_entry.id   AF-A0A1Q6IHP9-F1
#
_cell.length_a   1.000
_cell.length_b   1.000
_cell.length_c   1.000
_cell.angle_alpha   90.00
_cell.angle_beta   90.00
_cell.angle_gamma   90.00
#
_symmetry.space_group_name_H-M   'P 1'
#
loop_
_entity.id
_entity.type
_entity.pdbx_description
1 polymer ?
#
loop_
_entity_poly.entity_id
_entity_poly.type
_entity_poly.pdbx_seq_one_letter_code
_entity_poly.pdbx_strand_id
1 'polypeptide(L)'
;MLTNSQGFKRFFELYFEPVYRFVRKYTEEDAIARDITQDTFIRLYERRRDFDVPEKAKSFIYITARNLCLDHLKHQKIKQQYQQTQSVSEAKDPDFLHEITYQETLRILHQAIDTLPPQTRKIMHELNANPTPV
;
A
#
# COMPACT_ATOMS: atom_id res chain seq x y z
N MET A 1 17.88 6.00 -11.34
CA MET A 1 17.52 4.63 -10.90
C MET A 1 16.09 4.27 -11.27
N LEU A 2 15.10 5.10 -10.94
CA LEU A 2 13.71 4.99 -11.45
C LEU A 2 13.51 5.63 -12.84
N THR A 3 14.56 6.24 -13.39
CA THR A 3 14.52 7.05 -14.61
C THR A 3 14.40 6.23 -15.90
N ASN A 4 14.82 4.95 -15.87
CA ASN A 4 14.61 4.02 -16.97
C ASN A 4 13.42 3.08 -16.69
N SER A 5 12.88 2.48 -17.75
CA SER A 5 11.68 1.64 -17.67
C SER A 5 11.89 0.40 -16.79
N GLN A 6 13.06 -0.22 -16.84
CA GLN A 6 13.35 -1.45 -16.09
C GLN A 6 13.47 -1.21 -14.58
N GLY A 7 14.12 -0.13 -14.17
CA GLY A 7 14.28 0.25 -12.77
C GLY A 7 12.95 0.63 -12.14
N PHE A 8 12.12 1.40 -12.86
CA PHE A 8 10.75 1.69 -12.42
C PHE A 8 9.91 0.42 -12.34
N LYS A 9 9.96 -0.46 -13.35
CA LYS A 9 9.22 -1.73 -13.37
C LYS A 9 9.56 -2.58 -12.14
N ARG A 10 10.84 -2.75 -11.82
CA ARG A 10 11.28 -3.52 -10.65
C ARG A 10 10.77 -2.93 -9.34
N PHE A 11 10.78 -1.60 -9.22
CA PHE A 11 10.26 -0.92 -8.04
C PHE A 11 8.73 -1.09 -7.93
N PHE A 12 8.02 -0.95 -9.04
CA PHE A 12 6.58 -1.17 -9.12
C PHE A 12 6.21 -2.60 -8.71
N GLU A 13 6.84 -3.61 -9.29
CA GLU A 13 6.60 -5.03 -8.96
C GLU A 13 6.89 -5.33 -7.48
N LEU A 14 7.82 -4.60 -6.86
CA LEU A 14 8.20 -4.79 -5.47
C LEU A 14 7.21 -4.14 -4.48
N TYR A 15 6.67 -2.97 -4.81
CA TYR A 15 5.95 -2.13 -3.86
C TYR A 15 4.46 -1.97 -4.14
N PHE A 16 3.97 -2.35 -5.32
CA PHE A 16 2.56 -2.16 -5.67
C PHE A 16 1.62 -2.89 -4.71
N GLU A 17 1.86 -4.19 -4.50
CA GLU A 17 1.02 -5.01 -3.62
C GLU A 17 1.09 -4.59 -2.13
N PRO A 18 2.28 -4.31 -1.54
CA PRO A 18 2.38 -3.75 -0.19
C PRO A 18 1.65 -2.42 -0.01
N VAL A 19 1.74 -1.50 -0.98
CA VAL A 19 1.02 -0.22 -0.92
C VAL A 19 -0.47 -0.45 -1.09
N TYR A 20 -0.89 -1.35 -1.97
CA TYR A 20 -2.30 -1.72 -2.10
C TYR A 20 -2.89 -2.26 -0.78
N ARG A 21 -2.18 -3.15 -0.09
CA ARG A 21 -2.61 -3.67 1.23
C ARG A 21 -2.66 -2.57 2.29
N PHE A 22 -1.66 -1.69 2.31
CA PHE A 22 -1.67 -0.50 3.14
C PHE A 22 -2.93 0.34 2.90
N VAL A 23 -3.21 0.71 1.65
CA VAL A 23 -4.37 1.54 1.27
C VAL A 23 -5.68 0.83 1.60
N ARG A 24 -5.79 -0.46 1.31
CA ARG A 24 -6.99 -1.28 1.56
C ARG A 24 -7.39 -1.28 3.03
N LYS A 25 -6.42 -1.21 3.95
CA LYS A 25 -6.68 -1.09 5.39
C LYS A 25 -7.31 0.25 5.77
N TYR A 26 -7.05 1.32 5.01
CA TYR A 26 -7.64 2.64 5.24
C TYR A 26 -9.01 2.79 4.58
N THR A 27 -9.18 2.27 3.36
CA THR A 27 -10.39 2.50 2.55
C THR A 27 -11.46 1.44 2.77
N GLU A 28 -11.07 0.24 3.21
CA GLU A 28 -11.90 -0.97 3.33
C GLU A 28 -12.58 -1.43 2.02
N GLU A 29 -12.39 -0.71 0.92
CA GLU A 29 -13.02 -0.94 -0.38
C GLU A 29 -11.96 -1.28 -1.45
N ASP A 30 -12.16 -2.42 -2.15
CA ASP A 30 -11.31 -2.94 -3.22
C ASP A 30 -11.03 -1.89 -4.32
N ALA A 31 -12.11 -1.31 -4.86
CA ALA A 31 -12.04 -0.44 -6.02
C ALA A 31 -11.27 0.84 -5.68
N ILE A 32 -11.64 1.49 -4.57
CA ILE A 32 -10.96 2.70 -4.08
C ILE A 32 -9.49 2.41 -3.77
N ALA A 33 -9.18 1.26 -3.18
CA ALA A 33 -7.81 0.92 -2.85
C ALA A 33 -6.92 0.77 -4.08
N ARG A 34 -7.45 0.15 -5.14
CA ARG A 34 -6.75 0.02 -6.43
C ARG A 34 -6.54 1.38 -7.07
N ASP A 35 -7.55 2.24 -7.08
CA ASP A 35 -7.48 3.57 -7.69
C ASP A 35 -6.45 4.45 -6.97
N ILE A 36 -6.48 4.50 -5.64
CA ILE A 36 -5.51 5.28 -4.85
C ILE A 36 -4.09 4.75 -5.03
N THR A 37 -3.91 3.42 -5.08
CA THR A 37 -2.59 2.83 -5.32
C THR A 37 -2.11 3.17 -6.72
N GLN A 38 -2.97 3.09 -7.73
CA GLN A 38 -2.63 3.48 -9.10
C GLN A 38 -2.22 4.96 -9.17
N ASP A 39 -3.01 5.88 -8.61
CA ASP A 39 -2.69 7.31 -8.57
C ASP A 39 -1.35 7.56 -7.87
N THR A 40 -1.08 6.86 -6.77
CA THR A 40 0.21 6.93 -6.07
C THR A 40 1.39 6.60 -6.98
N PHE A 41 1.31 5.52 -7.76
CA PHE A 41 2.39 5.12 -8.67
C PHE A 41 2.47 6.00 -9.92
N ILE A 42 1.36 6.56 -10.40
CA ILE A 42 1.36 7.57 -11.48
C ILE A 42 2.13 8.81 -11.02
N ARG A 43 1.82 9.34 -9.83
CA ARG A 43 2.53 10.49 -9.25
C ARG A 43 4.02 10.21 -9.03
N LEU A 44 4.36 9.00 -8.59
CA LEU A 44 5.76 8.56 -8.51
C LEU A 44 6.42 8.57 -9.90
N TYR A 45 5.74 8.03 -10.91
CA TYR A 45 6.27 7.97 -12.26
C TYR A 45 6.54 9.36 -12.83
N GLU A 46 5.61 10.30 -12.68
CA GLU A 46 5.78 11.69 -13.12
C GLU A 46 7.00 12.36 -12.47
N ARG A 47 7.21 12.08 -11.18
CA ARG A 47 8.31 12.64 -10.38
C ARG A 47 9.54 11.74 -10.30
N ARG A 48 9.63 10.68 -11.11
CA ARG A 48 10.67 9.64 -11.00
C ARG A 48 12.11 10.15 -11.12
N ARG A 49 12.30 11.34 -11.70
CA ARG A 49 13.60 12.02 -11.84
C ARG A 49 14.07 12.70 -10.55
N ASP A 50 13.15 12.96 -9.61
CA ASP A 50 13.42 13.62 -8.33
C ASP A 50 14.05 12.67 -7.30
N PHE A 51 14.03 11.36 -7.57
CA PHE A 51 14.48 10.32 -6.65
C PHE A 51 15.82 9.73 -7.08
N ASP A 52 16.86 10.14 -6.34
CA ASP A 52 18.24 9.66 -6.45
C ASP A 52 18.43 8.28 -5.77
N VAL A 53 17.64 7.97 -4.74
CA VAL A 53 17.68 6.71 -3.99
C VAL A 53 16.29 6.05 -3.82
N PRO A 54 16.19 4.70 -3.80
CA PRO A 54 14.93 3.97 -3.61
C PRO A 54 14.17 4.33 -2.35
N GLU A 55 14.89 4.58 -1.26
CA GLU A 55 14.31 4.84 0.05
C GLU A 55 13.47 6.11 0.03
N LYS A 56 13.91 7.15 -0.68
CA LYS A 56 13.12 8.38 -0.86
C LYS A 56 11.87 8.13 -1.68
N ALA A 57 11.95 7.32 -2.73
CA ALA A 57 10.78 6.92 -3.53
C ALA A 57 9.80 6.08 -2.71
N LYS A 58 10.30 5.19 -1.85
CA LYS A 58 9.50 4.39 -0.92
C LYS A 58 8.79 5.28 0.11
N SER A 59 9.51 6.21 0.75
CA SER A 59 8.88 7.18 1.65
C SER A 59 7.81 8.00 0.92
N PHE A 60 8.10 8.42 -0.31
CA PHE A 60 7.16 9.18 -1.13
C PHE A 60 5.86 8.42 -1.42
N ILE A 61 5.91 7.15 -1.84
CA ILE A 61 4.69 6.38 -2.14
C ILE A 61 3.83 6.17 -0.90
N TYR A 62 4.42 5.87 0.28
CA TYR A 62 3.63 5.68 1.50
C TYR A 62 3.00 6.98 1.99
N ILE A 63 3.72 8.10 1.94
CA ILE A 63 3.19 9.42 2.31
C ILE A 63 2.06 9.82 1.34
N THR A 64 2.28 9.63 0.04
CA THR A 64 1.30 9.96 -0.99
C THR A 64 0.04 9.12 -0.84
N ALA A 65 0.18 7.80 -0.68
CA ALA A 65 -0.93 6.89 -0.46
C ALA A 65 -1.73 7.26 0.80
N ARG A 66 -1.05 7.54 1.93
CA ARG A 66 -1.72 7.99 3.15
C ARG A 66 -2.52 9.26 2.93
N ASN A 67 -1.93 10.27 2.29
CA ASN A 67 -2.62 11.53 2.05
C ASN A 67 -3.88 11.33 1.19
N LEU A 68 -3.79 10.51 0.14
CA LEU A 68 -4.94 10.16 -0.71
C LEU A 68 -6.02 9.41 0.07
N CYS A 69 -5.65 8.48 0.97
CA CYS A 69 -6.60 7.82 1.86
C CYS A 69 -7.30 8.81 2.78
N LEU A 70 -6.55 9.71 3.43
CA LEU A 70 -7.11 10.71 4.34
C LEU A 70 -8.03 11.69 3.61
N ASP A 71 -7.66 12.10 2.40
CA ASP A 71 -8.51 12.93 1.54
C ASP A 71 -9.79 12.16 1.18
N HIS A 72 -9.70 10.91 0.75
CA HIS A 72 -10.88 10.09 0.46
C HIS A 72 -11.83 9.98 1.67
N LEU A 73 -11.32 9.62 2.84
CA LEU A 73 -12.09 9.49 4.08
C LEU A 73 -12.75 10.82 4.49
N LYS A 74 -12.04 11.94 4.34
CA LYS A 74 -12.58 13.28 4.59
C LYS A 74 -13.77 13.59 3.68
N HIS A 75 -13.66 13.30 2.38
CA HIS A 75 -14.75 13.50 1.43
C HIS A 75 -15.94 12.59 1.73
N GLN A 76 -15.68 11.33 2.11
CA GLN A 76 -16.71 10.39 2.55
C GLN A 76 -17.47 10.90 3.77
N LYS A 77 -16.74 11.40 4.79
CA LYS A 77 -17.32 11.99 5.99
C LYS A 77 -18.18 13.21 5.69
N ILE A 78 -17.69 14.11 4.84
CA ILE A 78 -18.46 15.29 4.40
C ILE A 78 -19.74 14.86 3.70
N LYS A 79 -19.67 13.88 2.78
CA LYS A 79 -20.84 13.34 2.09
C LYS A 79 -21.86 12.72 3.06
N GLN A 80 -21.39 11.99 4.07
CA GLN A 80 -22.25 11.44 5.13
C GLN A 80 -22.89 12.55 5.99
N GLN A 81 -22.14 13.59 6.35
CA GLN A 81 -22.66 14.74 7.11
C GLN A 81 -23.72 15.54 6.34
N TYR A 82 -23.55 15.71 5.03
CA TYR A 82 -24.58 16.32 4.18
C TYR A 82 -25.84 15.44 4.05
N GLN A 83 -25.71 14.12 4.26
CA GLN A 83 -26.81 13.16 4.17
C GLN A 83 -27.49 12.87 5.53
N GLN A 84 -26.83 13.12 6.66
CA GLN A 84 -27.38 12.91 8.01
C GLN A 84 -26.98 14.04 8.97
N THR A 85 -27.98 14.66 9.60
CA THR A 85 -27.82 15.66 10.68
C THR A 85 -27.37 14.99 11.99
N GLN A 86 -26.16 14.43 12.07
CA GLN A 86 -25.55 14.12 13.38
C GLN A 86 -24.04 13.95 13.32
N SER A 87 -23.40 14.33 14.42
CA SER A 87 -21.96 14.30 14.69
C SER A 87 -21.36 12.90 14.56
N VAL A 88 -20.33 12.75 13.71
CA VAL A 88 -19.59 11.50 13.54
C VAL A 88 -18.09 11.71 13.79
N SER A 89 -17.51 10.72 14.47
CA SER A 89 -16.16 10.61 15.00
C SER A 89 -15.04 11.02 14.03
N GLU A 90 -13.91 11.50 14.57
CA GLU A 90 -12.67 11.73 13.83
C GLU A 90 -12.15 10.41 13.26
N ALA A 91 -11.75 10.41 11.99
CA ALA A 91 -11.10 9.24 11.41
C ALA A 91 -9.82 8.96 12.21
N LYS A 92 -9.78 7.82 12.91
CA LYS A 92 -8.54 7.37 13.55
C LYS A 92 -7.55 7.09 12.43
N ASP A 93 -6.46 7.84 12.39
CA ASP A 93 -5.28 7.44 11.62
C ASP A 93 -4.74 6.16 12.28
N PRO A 94 -4.81 4.99 11.62
CA PRO A 94 -4.03 3.83 12.06
C PRO A 94 -2.58 4.28 12.26
N ASP A 95 -1.87 3.71 13.22
CA ASP A 95 -0.46 4.04 13.43
C ASP A 95 0.32 3.83 12.12
N PHE A 96 0.58 4.94 11.41
CA PHE A 96 1.06 4.96 10.03
C PHE A 96 2.41 4.26 9.93
N LEU A 97 3.31 4.51 10.88
CA LEU A 97 4.62 3.89 10.92
C LEU A 97 4.51 2.39 11.19
N HIS A 98 3.61 2.00 12.10
CA HIS A 98 3.37 0.58 12.37
C HIS A 98 2.86 -0.15 11.13
N GLU A 99 1.92 0.44 10.39
CA GLU A 99 1.38 -0.19 9.18
C GLU A 99 2.42 -0.27 8.05
N ILE A 100 3.22 0.77 7.82
CA ILE A 100 4.34 0.70 6.87
C ILE A 100 5.28 -0.43 7.26
N THR A 101 5.64 -0.53 8.54
CA THR A 101 6.56 -1.54 9.06
C THR A 101 6.00 -2.94 8.87
N TYR A 102 4.71 -3.13 9.12
CA TYR A 102 4.02 -4.40 8.92
C TYR A 102 4.04 -4.84 7.45
N GLN A 103 3.65 -3.96 6.52
CA GLN A 103 3.65 -4.28 5.10
C GLN A 103 5.05 -4.56 4.55
N GLU A 104 6.07 -3.85 5.04
CA GLU A 104 7.46 -4.12 4.69
C GLU A 104 7.95 -5.46 5.22
N THR A 105 7.55 -5.82 6.44
CA THR A 105 7.88 -7.12 7.04
C THR A 105 7.30 -8.26 6.20
N LEU A 106 6.02 -8.14 5.80
CA LEU A 106 5.37 -9.11 4.91
C LEU A 106 6.06 -9.20 3.55
N ARG A 107 6.41 -8.05 2.94
CA ARG A 107 7.12 -8.01 1.66
C ARG A 107 8.46 -8.75 1.74
N ILE A 108 9.26 -8.49 2.78
CA ILE A 108 10.55 -9.16 2.99
C ILE A 108 10.36 -10.66 3.24
N LEU A 109 9.36 -11.03 4.04
CA LEU A 109 9.01 -12.42 4.30
C LEU A 109 8.65 -13.17 3.02
N HIS A 110 7.79 -12.61 2.18
CA HIS A 110 7.40 -13.21 0.91
C HIS A 110 8.60 -13.35 -0.04
N GLN A 111 9.46 -12.34 -0.13
CA GLN A 111 10.70 -12.45 -0.91
C GLN A 111 11.61 -13.57 -0.41
N ALA A 112 11.75 -13.73 0.91
CA ALA A 112 12.54 -14.81 1.49
C ALA A 112 11.93 -16.18 1.17
N ILE A 113 10.61 -16.34 1.28
CA ILE A 113 9.89 -17.55 0.89
C ILE A 113 10.15 -17.90 -0.58
N ASP A 114 10.17 -16.91 -1.47
CA ASP A 114 10.42 -17.13 -2.89
C ASP A 114 11.84 -17.62 -3.20
N THR A 115 12.80 -17.47 -2.28
CA THR A 115 14.14 -18.07 -2.41
C THR A 115 14.19 -19.55 -2.06
N LEU A 116 13.16 -20.09 -1.41
CA LEU A 116 13.12 -21.50 -1.01
C LEU A 116 13.02 -22.44 -2.24
N PRO A 117 13.48 -23.70 -2.12
CA PRO A 117 13.25 -24.72 -3.12
C PRO A 117 11.76 -24.86 -3.50
N PRO A 118 11.43 -25.28 -4.74
CA PRO A 118 10.05 -25.24 -5.25
C PRO A 118 9.02 -25.95 -4.36
N GLN A 119 9.39 -27.09 -3.76
CA GLN A 119 8.48 -27.88 -2.92
C GLN A 119 8.16 -27.19 -1.59
N THR A 120 9.16 -26.63 -0.91
CA THR A 120 8.98 -25.94 0.38
C THR A 120 8.30 -24.60 0.19
N ARG A 121 8.62 -23.88 -0.89
CA ARG A 121 7.92 -22.63 -1.26
C ARG A 121 6.41 -22.84 -1.45
N LYS A 122 6.01 -23.90 -2.15
CA LYS A 122 4.59 -24.22 -2.39
C LYS A 122 3.84 -24.43 -1.08
N ILE A 123 4.41 -25.22 -0.17
CA ILE A 123 3.82 -25.48 1.16
C ILE A 123 3.70 -24.17 1.96
N MET A 124 4.75 -23.33 1.96
CA MET A 124 4.70 -22.03 2.64
C MET A 124 3.59 -21.12 2.10
N HIS A 125 3.42 -21.04 0.77
CA HIS A 125 2.37 -20.24 0.15
C HIS A 125 0.96 -20.76 0.49
N GLU A 126 0.77 -22.07 0.52
CA GLU A 126 -0.51 -22.69 0.92
C GLU A 126 -0.87 -22.39 2.39
N LEU A 127 0.12 -22.44 3.29
CA LEU A 127 -0.07 -22.08 4.70
C LEU A 127 -0.39 -20.59 4.91
N ASN A 128 0.17 -19.70 4.09
CA ASN A 128 -0.04 -18.26 4.20
C ASN A 128 -1.37 -17.80 3.56
N ALA A 129 -1.91 -18.56 2.61
CA ALA A 129 -3.17 -18.25 1.91
C ALA A 129 -4.43 -18.73 2.67
N ASN A 130 -4.28 -19.67 3.61
CA ASN A 130 -5.32 -20.13 4.51
C ASN A 130 -4.87 -19.92 5.96
N PRO A 131 -5.12 -18.75 6.57
CA PRO A 131 -4.95 -18.63 8.00
C PRO A 131 -5.91 -19.64 8.65
N THR A 132 -5.35 -20.70 9.25
CA THR A 132 -6.12 -21.54 10.17
C THR A 132 -6.80 -20.61 11.17
N PRO A 133 -8.13 -20.66 11.32
CA PRO A 133 -8.79 -19.91 12.35
C PRO A 133 -8.28 -20.44 13.69
N VAL A 134 -7.58 -19.59 14.44
CA VAL A 134 -7.27 -19.80 15.85
C VAL A 134 -8.30 -19.05 16.67
#